data_AF-A0A3M1TBH2-F1
#
_entry.id   AF-A0A3M1TBH2-F1
#
_cell.length_a   1.000
_cell.length_b   1.000
_cell.length_c   1.000
_cell.angle_alpha   90.00
_cell.angle_beta   90.00
_cell.angle_gamma   90.00
#
_symmetry.space_group_name_H-M   'P 1'
#
loop_
_entity.id
_entity.type
_entity.pdbx_description
1 polymer ?
#
loop_
_entity_poly.entity_id
_entity_poly.type
_entity_poly.pdbx_seq_one_letter_code
_entity_poly.pdbx_strand_id
1 'polypeptide(L)'
;MGQVQPAHPEHRIRRAGARGPHPRPGGRTMSAPGRAVDRAPRGTARSGRQRGFSLLELVFAVAIVASALLGLQAALSGAVLSASDSINRRAASVLARGKLEEILAGASPAEDSGSFEGHEQIRYTSSVEELAVGVGTGGAPTERVRVVRLEVTFPLDAGEQGRGRIALASALPPEEGPQ
;
A
#
# COMPACT_ATOMS: atom_id res chain seq x y z
N MET A 1 -5.76 -2.32 51.73
CA MET A 1 -4.88 -1.54 50.83
C MET A 1 -3.89 -2.50 50.19
N GLY A 2 -4.16 -2.93 48.96
CA GLY A 2 -3.26 -3.80 48.21
C GLY A 2 -3.16 -3.26 46.79
N GLN A 3 -2.02 -2.66 46.45
CA GLN A 3 -1.70 -2.27 45.09
C GLN A 3 -1.44 -3.54 44.28
N VAL A 4 -2.28 -3.80 43.28
CA VAL A 4 -2.04 -4.84 42.28
C VAL A 4 -1.54 -4.15 41.00
N GLN A 5 -0.34 -4.53 40.62
CA GLN A 5 0.46 -3.99 39.53
C GLN A 5 0.01 -4.61 38.19
N PRO A 6 -0.28 -3.82 37.13
CA PRO A 6 -0.65 -4.41 35.85
C PRO A 6 0.58 -4.92 35.08
N ALA A 7 0.51 -6.19 34.68
CA ALA A 7 1.48 -6.84 33.81
C ALA A 7 1.31 -6.33 32.37
N HIS A 8 2.38 -5.75 31.82
CA HIS A 8 2.49 -5.33 30.42
C HIS A 8 2.65 -6.56 29.51
N PRO A 9 1.80 -6.76 28.48
CA PRO A 9 2.07 -7.77 27.46
C PRO A 9 3.09 -7.26 26.45
N GLU A 10 4.24 -7.92 26.40
CA GLU A 10 5.28 -7.71 25.39
C GLU A 10 4.77 -8.07 23.99
N HIS A 11 4.68 -7.09 23.11
CA HIS A 11 4.52 -7.30 21.67
C HIS A 11 5.80 -7.91 21.08
N ARG A 12 5.83 -9.24 21.02
CA ARG A 12 6.86 -10.03 20.35
C ARG A 12 6.75 -9.84 18.83
N ILE A 13 7.39 -8.81 18.29
CA ILE A 13 7.53 -8.57 16.85
C ILE A 13 8.39 -9.69 16.25
N ARG A 14 7.73 -10.67 15.64
CA ARG A 14 8.33 -11.75 14.86
C ARG A 14 8.82 -11.18 13.52
N ARG A 15 10.01 -10.56 13.50
CA ARG A 15 10.72 -10.21 12.26
C ARG A 15 11.16 -11.49 11.57
N ALA A 16 10.41 -11.93 10.56
CA ALA A 16 10.86 -12.93 9.61
C ALA A 16 12.03 -12.34 8.81
N GLY A 17 13.24 -12.75 9.18
CA GLY A 17 14.44 -12.50 8.42
C GLY A 17 14.45 -13.36 7.17
N ALA A 18 14.62 -12.72 6.01
CA ALA A 18 15.15 -13.36 4.82
C ALA A 18 16.45 -12.63 4.45
N ARG A 19 17.49 -12.90 5.25
CA ARG A 19 18.87 -12.70 4.84
C ARG A 19 19.20 -13.75 3.79
N GLY A 20 19.70 -13.33 2.64
CA GLY A 20 20.37 -14.21 1.69
C GLY A 20 21.41 -13.46 0.87
N PRO A 21 22.67 -13.37 1.33
CA PRO A 21 23.79 -12.99 0.50
C PRO A 21 24.51 -14.25 0.00
N HIS A 22 24.50 -14.50 -1.31
CA HIS A 22 25.38 -15.52 -1.91
C HIS A 22 26.04 -15.00 -3.19
N PRO A 23 27.19 -14.33 -3.09
CA PRO A 23 28.19 -14.35 -4.15
C PRO A 23 28.81 -15.75 -4.20
N ARG A 24 28.86 -16.38 -5.37
CA ARG A 24 29.67 -17.58 -5.62
C ARG A 24 31.04 -17.15 -6.15
N PRO A 25 32.13 -17.32 -5.39
CA PRO A 25 33.49 -17.25 -5.89
C PRO A 25 34.02 -18.66 -6.19
N GLY A 26 34.94 -18.76 -7.15
CA GLY A 26 35.94 -19.83 -7.17
C GLY A 26 35.59 -21.06 -8.01
N GLY A 27 35.96 -20.99 -9.30
CA GLY A 27 36.12 -22.15 -10.17
C GLY A 27 37.45 -22.06 -10.93
N ARG A 28 38.55 -22.00 -10.18
CA ARG A 28 39.93 -22.09 -10.68
C ARG A 28 40.25 -23.58 -10.84
N THR A 29 40.40 -24.06 -12.07
CA THR A 29 41.09 -25.33 -12.33
C THR A 29 42.05 -25.19 -13.51
N MET A 30 43.32 -25.28 -13.14
CA MET A 30 44.42 -25.95 -13.82
C MET A 30 44.78 -25.57 -15.26
N SER A 31 45.88 -24.82 -15.32
CA SER A 31 46.92 -24.89 -16.34
C SER A 31 47.34 -26.34 -16.65
N ALA A 32 47.52 -26.63 -17.93
CA ALA A 32 48.54 -27.54 -18.43
C ALA A 32 49.30 -26.85 -19.58
N PRO A 33 50.64 -26.99 -19.66
CA PRO A 33 51.50 -26.30 -20.61
C PRO A 33 51.65 -27.14 -21.88
N GLY A 34 51.49 -26.53 -23.04
CA GLY A 34 51.62 -27.31 -24.26
C GLY A 34 51.50 -26.52 -25.55
N ARG A 35 52.67 -26.20 -26.08
CA ARG A 35 53.01 -26.19 -27.50
C ARG A 35 52.67 -24.98 -28.37
N ALA A 36 53.72 -24.66 -29.11
CA ALA A 36 53.76 -24.12 -30.45
C ALA A 36 53.40 -22.64 -30.58
N VAL A 37 54.49 -21.88 -30.60
CA VAL A 37 54.63 -20.57 -31.22
C VAL A 37 54.28 -20.68 -32.70
N ASP A 38 52.99 -20.69 -33.03
CA ASP A 38 52.54 -20.30 -34.36
C ASP A 38 52.26 -18.81 -34.33
N ARG A 39 53.28 -18.04 -34.75
CA ARG A 39 53.13 -16.66 -35.21
C ARG A 39 52.23 -16.68 -36.45
N ALA A 40 50.93 -16.77 -36.23
CA ALA A 40 49.94 -16.40 -37.22
C ALA A 40 50.20 -14.93 -37.61
N PRO A 41 50.07 -14.60 -38.90
CA PRO A 41 50.41 -13.29 -39.43
C PRO A 41 49.68 -12.21 -38.64
N ARG A 42 50.38 -11.13 -38.31
CA ARG A 42 49.78 -9.87 -37.84
C ARG A 42 48.67 -9.52 -38.83
N GLY A 43 47.46 -9.93 -38.51
CA GLY A 43 46.26 -9.54 -39.21
C GLY A 43 46.28 -8.04 -39.23
N THR A 44 46.34 -7.49 -40.43
CA THR A 44 46.18 -6.08 -40.72
C THR A 44 45.16 -5.53 -39.75
N ALA A 45 45.62 -4.67 -38.83
CA ALA A 45 44.73 -3.92 -37.98
C ALA A 45 43.76 -3.26 -38.95
N ARG A 46 42.55 -3.80 -39.05
CA ARG A 46 41.48 -3.20 -39.83
C ARG A 46 41.33 -1.86 -39.17
N SER A 47 41.91 -0.84 -39.81
CA SER A 47 41.66 0.56 -39.54
C SER A 47 40.14 0.64 -39.41
N GLY A 48 39.68 0.68 -38.17
CA GLY A 48 38.27 0.70 -37.86
C GLY A 48 37.82 2.02 -38.42
N ARG A 49 37.23 1.99 -39.63
CA ARG A 49 36.63 3.15 -40.26
C ARG A 49 35.77 3.79 -39.19
N GLN A 50 36.23 4.90 -38.63
CA GLN A 50 35.50 5.69 -37.67
C GLN A 50 34.28 6.20 -38.45
N ARG A 51 33.18 5.47 -38.33
CA ARG A 51 31.89 5.90 -38.88
C ARG A 51 31.49 7.09 -38.02
N GLY A 52 31.68 8.29 -38.57
CA GLY A 52 31.13 9.50 -37.97
C GLY A 52 29.62 9.35 -37.87
N PHE A 53 29.03 9.92 -36.82
CA PHE A 53 27.58 10.01 -36.66
C PHE A 53 27.00 10.73 -37.87
N SER A 54 26.02 10.11 -38.53
CA SER A 54 25.30 10.80 -39.59
C SER A 54 24.34 11.83 -38.98
N LEU A 55 24.07 12.92 -39.69
CA LEU A 55 23.08 13.92 -39.25
C LEU A 55 21.70 13.27 -39.04
N LEU A 56 21.34 12.31 -39.89
CA LEU A 56 20.12 11.52 -39.75
C LEU A 56 20.09 10.71 -38.46
N GLU A 57 21.21 10.09 -38.08
CA GLU A 57 21.32 9.32 -36.84
C GLU A 57 21.15 10.20 -35.59
N LEU A 58 21.69 11.43 -35.62
CA LEU A 58 21.46 12.40 -34.55
C LEU A 58 19.99 12.78 -34.43
N VAL A 59 19.31 13.03 -35.56
CA VAL A 59 17.88 13.37 -35.56
C VAL A 59 17.05 12.23 -34.95
N PHE A 60 17.31 10.98 -35.32
CA PHE A 60 16.64 9.83 -34.73
C PHE A 60 16.96 9.65 -33.24
N ALA A 61 18.23 9.83 -32.85
CA ALA A 61 18.61 9.75 -31.44
C ALA A 61 17.85 10.77 -30.58
N VAL A 62 17.76 12.02 -31.05
CA VAL A 62 16.99 13.08 -30.37
C VAL A 62 15.50 12.72 -30.31
N ALA A 63 14.92 12.21 -31.41
CA ALA A 63 13.51 11.79 -31.43
C ALA A 63 13.21 10.66 -30.43
N ILE A 64 14.11 9.68 -30.32
CA ILE A 64 13.99 8.57 -29.36
C ILE A 64 14.08 9.09 -27.93
N VAL A 65 15.06 9.96 -27.63
CA VAL A 65 15.22 10.55 -26.29
C VAL A 65 14.00 11.39 -25.92
N ALA A 66 13.51 12.23 -26.82
CA ALA A 66 12.30 13.03 -26.58
C ALA A 66 11.08 12.13 -26.28
N SER A 67 10.89 11.06 -27.05
CA SER A 67 9.81 10.10 -26.83
C SER A 67 9.96 9.37 -25.49
N ALA A 68 11.19 8.99 -25.12
CA ALA A 68 11.48 8.36 -23.84
C ALA A 68 11.17 9.28 -22.65
N LEU A 69 11.49 10.58 -22.76
CA LEU A 69 11.19 11.56 -21.73
C LEU A 69 9.69 11.78 -21.55
N LEU A 70 8.92 11.81 -22.65
CA LEU A 70 7.46 11.89 -22.57
C LEU A 70 6.85 10.67 -21.86
N GLY A 71 7.34 9.46 -22.20
CA GLY A 71 6.93 8.23 -21.51
C GLY A 71 7.28 8.24 -20.02
N LEU A 72 8.47 8.72 -19.67
CA LEU A 72 8.92 8.83 -18.28
C LEU A 72 8.07 9.84 -17.49
N GLN A 73 7.75 10.98 -18.10
CA GLN A 73 6.89 12.00 -17.47
C GLN A 73 5.51 11.42 -17.14
N ALA A 74 4.88 10.69 -18.06
CA ALA A 74 3.59 10.05 -17.84
C ALA A 74 3.66 9.03 -16.68
N ALA A 75 4.72 8.22 -16.63
CA ALA A 75 4.93 7.25 -15.56
C ALA A 75 5.11 7.92 -14.19
N LEU A 76 5.89 9.00 -14.13
CA LEU A 76 6.11 9.75 -12.88
C LEU A 76 4.81 10.39 -12.37
N SER A 77 4.03 11.01 -13.26
CA SER A 77 2.73 11.57 -12.88
C SER A 77 1.80 10.49 -12.31
N GLY A 78 1.73 9.31 -12.94
CA GLY A 78 0.93 8.19 -12.43
C GLY A 78 1.41 7.70 -11.06
N ALA A 79 2.73 7.63 -10.84
CA ALA A 79 3.30 7.21 -9.57
C ALA A 79 2.98 8.20 -8.43
N VAL A 80 3.04 9.50 -8.70
CA VAL A 80 2.71 10.55 -7.71
C VAL A 80 1.23 10.48 -7.31
N LEU A 81 0.33 10.38 -8.28
CA LEU A 81 -1.10 10.25 -8.03
C LEU A 81 -1.41 9.00 -7.19
N SER A 82 -0.81 7.86 -7.54
CA SER A 82 -1.00 6.60 -6.79
C SER A 82 -0.46 6.67 -5.35
N ALA A 83 0.66 7.38 -5.14
CA ALA A 83 1.21 7.59 -3.81
C ALA A 83 0.28 8.46 -2.95
N SER A 84 -0.25 9.54 -3.53
CA SER A 84 -1.19 10.43 -2.84
C SER A 84 -2.49 9.71 -2.44
N ASP A 85 -3.07 8.94 -3.36
CA ASP A 85 -4.27 8.12 -3.08
C ASP A 85 -4.02 7.12 -1.93
N SER A 86 -2.82 6.53 -1.88
CA SER A 86 -2.42 5.60 -0.81
C SER A 86 -2.31 6.30 0.55
N ILE A 87 -1.80 7.54 0.58
CA ILE A 87 -1.71 8.37 1.79
C ILE A 87 -3.12 8.73 2.28
N ASN A 88 -3.98 9.23 1.39
CA ASN A 88 -5.36 9.61 1.72
C ASN A 88 -6.15 8.41 2.25
N ARG A 89 -6.03 7.25 1.60
CA ARG A 89 -6.67 6.01 2.06
C ARG A 89 -6.18 5.58 3.44
N ARG A 90 -4.88 5.69 3.70
CA ARG A 90 -4.31 5.35 5.01
C ARG A 90 -4.80 6.30 6.09
N ALA A 91 -4.79 7.61 5.82
CA ALA A 91 -5.31 8.62 6.75
C ALA A 91 -6.78 8.38 7.06
N ALA A 92 -7.61 8.21 6.03
CA ALA A 92 -9.04 7.89 6.17
C ALA A 92 -9.27 6.60 6.98
N SER A 93 -8.45 5.56 6.78
CA SER A 93 -8.56 4.31 7.56
C SER A 93 -8.22 4.49 9.04
N VAL A 94 -7.24 5.33 9.38
CA VAL A 94 -6.87 5.60 10.78
C VAL A 94 -7.98 6.42 11.45
N LEU A 95 -8.46 7.47 10.79
CA LEU A 95 -9.56 8.30 11.26
C LEU A 95 -10.86 7.51 11.43
N ALA A 96 -11.17 6.63 10.48
CA ALA A 96 -12.34 5.75 10.55
C ALA A 96 -12.30 4.84 11.79
N ARG A 97 -11.13 4.28 12.11
CA ARG A 97 -10.97 3.43 13.30
C ARG A 97 -11.13 4.23 14.59
N GLY A 98 -10.48 5.40 14.69
CA GLY A 98 -10.63 6.28 15.84
C GLY A 98 -12.09 6.68 16.08
N LYS A 99 -12.82 7.07 15.02
CA LYS A 99 -14.24 7.42 15.15
C LYS A 99 -15.12 6.24 15.53
N LEU A 100 -14.84 5.06 14.99
CA LEU A 100 -15.56 3.85 15.38
C LEU A 100 -15.32 3.53 16.86
N GLU A 101 -14.09 3.67 17.35
CA GLU A 101 -13.76 3.50 18.77
C GLU A 101 -14.46 4.53 19.65
N GLU A 102 -14.54 5.80 19.24
CA GLU A 102 -15.32 6.84 19.94
C GLU A 102 -16.81 6.50 20.04
N ILE A 103 -17.41 5.99 18.96
CA ILE A 103 -18.81 5.55 18.94
C ILE A 103 -19.01 4.35 19.86
N LEU A 104 -18.12 3.36 19.81
CA LEU A 104 -18.19 2.16 20.65
C LEU A 104 -17.97 2.49 22.14
N ALA A 105 -17.17 3.53 22.45
CA ALA A 105 -16.97 4.03 23.80
C ALA A 105 -18.12 4.91 24.31
N GLY A 106 -19.12 5.20 23.47
CA GLY A 106 -20.24 6.09 23.80
C GLY A 106 -19.85 7.58 23.90
N ALA A 107 -18.65 7.96 23.42
CA ALA A 107 -18.19 9.34 23.40
C ALA A 107 -18.79 10.15 22.23
N SER A 108 -19.28 9.46 21.20
CA SER A 108 -20.00 10.04 20.06
C SER A 108 -21.34 9.33 19.84
N PRO A 109 -22.37 10.04 19.33
CA PRO A 109 -23.62 9.41 18.95
C PRO A 109 -23.38 8.37 17.84
N ALA A 110 -24.14 7.28 17.89
CA ALA A 110 -23.98 6.17 16.96
C ALA A 110 -24.48 6.50 15.53
N GLU A 111 -25.41 7.45 15.41
CA GLU A 111 -25.87 8.02 14.15
C GLU A 111 -25.39 9.47 14.06
N ASP A 112 -24.45 9.72 13.15
CA ASP A 112 -23.79 11.01 13.02
C ASP A 112 -23.21 11.17 11.62
N SER A 113 -22.99 12.41 11.19
CA SER A 113 -22.27 12.69 9.95
C SER A 113 -21.51 13.99 10.06
N GLY A 114 -20.33 14.03 9.47
CA GLY A 114 -19.48 15.21 9.57
C GLY A 114 -18.17 15.07 8.83
N SER A 115 -17.23 15.92 9.20
CA SER A 115 -15.84 15.88 8.76
C SER A 115 -14.92 15.70 9.95
N PHE A 116 -13.72 15.19 9.69
CA PHE A 116 -12.69 15.08 10.70
C PHE A 116 -11.97 16.42 10.91
N GLU A 117 -11.62 16.74 12.15
CA GLU A 117 -10.83 17.93 12.47
C GLU A 117 -9.47 17.87 11.77
N GLY A 118 -9.06 18.98 11.13
CA GLY A 118 -7.85 19.03 10.31
C GLY A 118 -7.92 18.29 8.97
N HIS A 119 -9.04 17.60 8.69
CA HIS A 119 -9.25 16.82 7.48
C HIS A 119 -10.65 17.05 6.89
N GLU A 120 -10.96 18.31 6.57
CA GLU A 120 -12.29 18.74 6.08
C GLU A 120 -12.74 18.02 4.79
N GLN A 121 -11.77 17.55 4.00
CA GLN A 121 -12.03 16.79 2.78
C GLN A 121 -12.44 15.34 3.04
N ILE A 122 -12.16 14.82 4.25
CA ILE A 122 -12.55 13.48 4.66
C ILE A 122 -13.86 13.59 5.45
N ARG A 123 -14.92 13.00 4.89
CA ARG A 123 -16.26 13.01 5.48
C ARG A 123 -16.63 11.64 6.00
N TYR A 124 -17.42 11.59 7.05
CA TYR A 124 -17.98 10.36 7.59
C TYR A 124 -19.50 10.41 7.69
N THR A 125 -20.11 9.24 7.66
CA THR A 125 -21.51 8.99 7.99
C THR A 125 -21.57 7.69 8.78
N SER A 126 -22.17 7.72 9.96
CA SER A 126 -22.45 6.53 10.77
C SER A 126 -23.95 6.27 10.84
N SER A 127 -24.32 5.00 10.81
CA SER A 127 -25.70 4.53 10.91
C SER A 127 -25.75 3.27 11.77
N VAL A 128 -26.81 3.08 12.54
CA VAL A 128 -27.02 1.86 13.31
C VAL A 128 -28.03 0.96 12.60
N GLU A 129 -27.69 -0.31 12.46
CA GLU A 129 -28.57 -1.32 11.89
C GLU A 129 -28.83 -2.40 12.96
N GLU A 130 -30.09 -2.72 13.23
CA GLU A 130 -30.44 -3.86 14.08
C GLU A 130 -30.42 -5.14 13.25
N LEU A 131 -29.44 -6.01 13.53
CA LEU A 131 -29.34 -7.32 12.91
C LEU A 131 -29.90 -8.38 13.86
N ALA A 132 -30.93 -9.09 13.40
CA ALA A 132 -31.43 -10.27 14.07
C ALA A 132 -30.42 -11.42 13.87
N VAL A 133 -29.80 -11.89 14.94
CA VAL A 133 -28.79 -12.96 14.92
C VAL A 133 -29.36 -14.23 15.54
N GLY A 134 -29.12 -15.34 14.86
CA GLY A 134 -29.53 -16.69 15.25
C GLY A 134 -30.91 -17.10 14.76
N VAL A 135 -31.12 -18.42 14.71
CA VAL A 135 -32.39 -19.04 14.32
C VAL A 135 -32.82 -19.93 15.46
N GLY A 136 -33.86 -19.53 16.18
CA GLY A 136 -34.42 -20.30 17.28
C GLY A 136 -35.14 -21.56 16.78
N THR A 137 -35.43 -22.46 17.72
CA THR A 137 -36.26 -23.65 17.54
C THR A 137 -37.70 -23.21 17.21
N GLY A 138 -37.95 -22.88 15.94
CA GLY A 138 -39.20 -22.27 15.47
C GLY A 138 -39.03 -21.18 14.42
N GLY A 139 -37.80 -20.84 14.01
CA GLY A 139 -37.53 -19.85 12.96
C GLY A 139 -37.56 -18.39 13.42
N ALA A 140 -37.87 -18.14 14.70
CA ALA A 140 -37.78 -16.81 15.29
C ALA A 140 -36.32 -16.46 15.65
N PRO A 141 -35.87 -15.21 15.42
CA PRO A 141 -34.52 -14.79 15.77
C PRO A 141 -34.32 -14.78 17.28
N THR A 142 -33.19 -15.33 17.73
CA THR A 142 -32.88 -15.53 19.16
C THR A 142 -32.27 -14.31 19.82
N GLU A 143 -31.65 -13.41 19.06
CA GLU A 143 -30.94 -12.25 19.60
C GLU A 143 -31.01 -11.08 18.61
N ARG A 144 -31.11 -9.85 19.12
CA ARG A 144 -30.98 -8.63 18.31
C ARG A 144 -29.66 -7.98 18.65
N VAL A 145 -28.77 -7.90 17.67
CA VAL A 145 -27.47 -7.24 17.80
C VAL A 145 -27.53 -5.92 17.05
N ARG A 146 -27.17 -4.82 17.72
CA ARG A 146 -27.03 -3.53 17.07
C ARG A 146 -25.66 -3.48 16.39
N VAL A 147 -25.61 -3.16 15.11
CA VAL A 147 -24.38 -3.03 14.33
C VAL A 147 -24.23 -1.58 13.93
N VAL A 148 -23.11 -0.96 14.33
CA VAL A 148 -22.74 0.37 13.85
C VAL A 148 -22.00 0.19 12.54
N ARG A 149 -22.49 0.87 11.49
CA ARG A 149 -21.83 0.99 10.21
C ARG A 149 -21.29 2.40 10.07
N LEU A 150 -19.98 2.52 9.86
CA LEU A 150 -19.29 3.78 9.63
C LEU A 150 -18.77 3.80 8.20
N GLU A 151 -19.11 4.84 7.47
CA GLU A 151 -18.66 5.06 6.10
C GLU A 151 -17.85 6.34 6.01
N VAL A 152 -16.63 6.22 5.52
CA VAL A 152 -15.70 7.34 5.37
C VAL A 152 -15.41 7.55 3.88
N THR A 153 -15.63 8.78 3.42
CA THR A 153 -15.36 9.21 2.05
C THR A 153 -14.15 10.15 2.05
N PHE A 154 -13.22 9.95 1.13
CA PHE A 154 -11.98 10.73 1.03
C PHE A 154 -11.68 11.10 -0.44
N PRO A 155 -10.95 12.19 -0.70
CA PRO A 155 -10.59 12.59 -2.05
C PRO A 155 -9.56 11.62 -2.66
N LEU A 156 -9.73 11.36 -3.96
CA LEU A 156 -8.70 10.76 -4.81
C LEU A 156 -8.21 11.83 -5.78
N ASP A 157 -6.93 11.79 -6.13
CA ASP A 157 -6.35 12.77 -7.07
C ASP A 157 -6.66 12.45 -8.54
N ALA A 158 -7.51 11.45 -8.80
CA ALA A 158 -7.96 11.03 -10.13
C ALA A 158 -8.95 12.00 -10.83
N GLY A 159 -8.97 13.28 -10.45
CA GLY A 159 -9.86 14.32 -10.98
C GLY A 159 -11.13 14.54 -10.13
N GLU A 160 -11.99 15.50 -10.53
CA GLU A 160 -13.15 15.99 -9.74
C GLU A 160 -14.17 14.91 -9.31
N GLN A 161 -14.12 13.73 -9.91
CA GLN A 161 -15.06 12.63 -9.64
C GLN A 161 -14.46 11.50 -8.78
N GLY A 162 -13.15 11.53 -8.50
CA GLY A 162 -12.49 10.50 -7.72
C GLY A 162 -12.76 10.66 -6.23
N ARG A 163 -13.71 9.90 -5.67
CA ARG A 163 -13.86 9.75 -4.20
C ARG A 163 -13.69 8.30 -3.81
N GLY A 164 -12.78 8.06 -2.88
CA GLY A 164 -12.60 6.76 -2.25
C GLY A 164 -13.60 6.61 -1.09
N ARG A 165 -14.00 5.37 -0.81
CA ARG A 165 -14.88 5.02 0.32
C ARG A 165 -14.29 3.86 1.11
N ILE A 166 -14.31 3.98 2.43
CA ILE A 166 -14.01 2.90 3.38
C ILE A 166 -15.26 2.70 4.22
N ALA A 167 -15.70 1.46 4.37
CA ALA A 167 -16.78 1.09 5.29
C ALA A 167 -16.21 0.20 6.39
N LEU A 168 -16.53 0.54 7.64
CA LEU A 168 -16.26 -0.28 8.81
C LEU A 168 -17.59 -0.64 9.45
N ALA A 169 -17.67 -1.82 10.06
CA ALA A 169 -18.82 -2.23 10.83
C ALA A 169 -18.37 -2.93 12.12
N SER A 170 -19.07 -2.68 13.21
CA SER A 170 -18.87 -3.39 14.48
C SER A 170 -20.19 -3.60 15.19
N ALA A 171 -20.32 -4.74 15.87
CA ALA A 171 -21.40 -4.95 16.81
C ALA A 171 -21.23 -4.04 18.03
N LEU A 172 -22.32 -3.46 18.51
CA LEU A 172 -22.43 -2.87 19.83
C LEU A 172 -22.79 -3.98 20.83
N PRO A 173 -22.22 -3.95 22.04
CA PRO A 173 -22.69 -4.82 23.11
C PRO A 173 -24.18 -4.52 23.40
N PRO A 174 -24.97 -5.54 23.79
CA PRO A 174 -26.33 -5.30 24.23
C PRO A 174 -26.32 -4.35 25.43
N GLU A 175 -27.20 -3.35 25.43
CA GLU A 175 -27.42 -2.50 26.59
C GLU A 175 -27.91 -3.42 27.72
N GLU A 176 -27.06 -3.69 28.71
CA GLU A 176 -27.49 -4.38 29.92
C GLU A 176 -28.54 -3.49 30.59
N GLY A 177 -29.81 -3.88 30.47
CA GLY A 177 -30.91 -3.15 31.09
C GLY A 177 -30.69 -3.01 32.60
N PRO A 178 -31.22 -1.95 33.23
CA PRO A 178 -31.09 -1.76 34.67
C PRO A 178 -31.71 -2.96 35.40
N GLN A 179 -30.88 -3.66 36.18
CA GLN A 179 -31.32 -4.73 37.09
C GLN A 179 -32.11 -4.17 38.26
#